data_AF-A0A7Y6XFI8-F1
#
_entry.id   AF-A0A7Y6XFI8-F1
#
_cell.length_a   1.000
_cell.length_b   1.000
_cell.length_c   1.000
_cell.angle_alpha   90.00
_cell.angle_beta   90.00
_cell.angle_gamma   90.00
#
_symmetry.space_group_name_H-M   'P 1'
#
loop_
_entity.id
_entity.type
_entity.pdbx_description
1 polymer ?
#
loop_
_entity_poly.entity_id
_entity_poly.type
_entity_poly.pdbx_seq_one_letter_code
_entity_poly.pdbx_strand_id
1 'polypeptide(L)'
;MREAPASSSTESGAAPISLEIDGRTFHLHPGVSSGALEVECSTGERLALHPWSFEAHLRALDLHARLDGAGLAFDTEGFAFDVLRDSGVPESLHAELAPLALWWAVGGAKEPSTQAPPPGWVRAGDVRARLRPWTFSERSRALEDSLTAQPDGSKELSLERYLRSMLAVSVVERIPSAPLETLDGASTAALLEAVVALNAGDERDEDRTLRASDKESRVLAEVTLKLCRALGWTPSQVWATPAAEVDRLLAMLQLTEPRAPTPAPTPRPRGLSDFPDAVVIQVEDD
;
A
#
# COMPACT_ATOMS: atom_id res chain seq x y z
N MET A 1 72.06 -22.71 -4.14
CA MET A 1 71.14 -22.22 -5.18
C MET A 1 69.88 -23.09 -5.10
N ARG A 2 68.84 -22.60 -4.41
CA ARG A 2 67.50 -23.20 -4.35
C ARG A 2 66.54 -22.03 -4.41
N GLU A 3 65.90 -21.87 -5.57
CA GLU A 3 64.80 -20.93 -5.77
C GLU A 3 63.61 -21.41 -4.95
N ALA A 4 63.05 -20.51 -4.14
CA ALA A 4 61.75 -20.68 -3.52
C ALA A 4 60.67 -20.29 -4.54
N PRO A 5 59.55 -21.03 -4.66
CA PRO A 5 58.50 -20.68 -5.59
C PRO A 5 57.76 -19.42 -5.12
N ALA A 6 57.48 -18.56 -6.09
CA ALA A 6 56.67 -17.36 -5.93
C ALA A 6 55.31 -17.70 -5.31
N SER A 7 54.97 -17.01 -4.22
CA SER A 7 53.61 -16.94 -3.70
C SER A 7 52.71 -16.33 -4.77
N SER A 8 51.80 -17.13 -5.31
CA SER A 8 50.73 -16.67 -6.19
C SER A 8 49.69 -15.94 -5.34
N SER A 9 49.88 -14.63 -5.17
CA SER A 9 48.83 -13.72 -4.71
C SER A 9 47.82 -13.55 -5.85
N THR A 10 46.81 -14.40 -5.88
CA THR A 10 45.66 -14.22 -6.77
C THR A 10 44.64 -13.31 -6.06
N GLU A 11 44.97 -12.03 -5.87
CA GLU A 11 43.98 -11.00 -5.57
C GLU A 11 43.18 -10.73 -6.84
N SER A 12 42.17 -11.57 -7.08
CA SER A 12 41.11 -11.27 -8.04
C SER A 12 40.08 -10.38 -7.35
N GLY A 13 40.48 -9.18 -6.93
CA GLY A 13 39.58 -8.17 -6.37
C GLY A 13 39.09 -7.26 -7.48
N ALA A 14 37.80 -7.33 -7.82
CA ALA A 14 37.19 -6.32 -8.66
C ALA A 14 37.36 -4.92 -8.02
N ALA A 15 37.55 -3.89 -8.84
CA ALA A 15 37.79 -2.53 -8.36
C ALA A 15 36.62 -2.04 -7.47
N PRO A 16 36.91 -1.30 -6.38
CA PRO A 16 35.88 -0.70 -5.55
C PRO A 16 34.99 0.25 -6.37
N ILE A 17 33.69 0.22 -6.09
CA ILE A 17 32.69 1.12 -6.64
C ILE A 17 32.42 2.19 -5.57
N SER A 18 32.58 3.46 -5.92
CA SER A 18 32.21 4.56 -5.02
C SER A 18 30.80 5.02 -5.35
N LEU A 19 29.94 5.11 -4.35
CA LEU A 19 28.54 5.46 -4.47
C LEU A 19 28.20 6.59 -3.49
N GLU A 20 27.50 7.62 -3.94
CA GLU A 20 26.98 8.68 -3.09
C GLU A 20 25.50 8.46 -2.78
N ILE A 21 25.14 8.38 -1.50
CA ILE A 21 23.75 8.26 -1.00
C ILE A 21 23.57 9.30 0.09
N ASP A 22 22.54 10.14 -0.01
CA ASP A 22 22.20 11.19 0.97
C ASP A 22 23.40 12.07 1.36
N GLY A 23 24.25 12.41 0.37
CA GLY A 23 25.43 13.25 0.57
C GLY A 23 26.61 12.54 1.27
N ARG A 24 26.56 11.22 1.44
CA ARG A 24 27.63 10.39 1.99
C ARG A 24 28.19 9.47 0.91
N THR A 25 29.51 9.35 0.84
CA THR A 25 30.19 8.42 -0.07
C THR A 25 30.45 7.10 0.63
N PHE A 26 30.01 6.01 0.00
CA PHE A 26 30.27 4.63 0.41
C PHE A 26 31.18 3.96 -0.62
N HIS A 27 32.14 3.17 -0.14
CA HIS A 27 33.00 2.36 -0.98
C HIS A 27 32.53 0.91 -0.90
N LEU A 28 32.08 0.39 -2.04
CA LEU A 28 31.49 -0.91 -2.19
C LEU A 28 32.45 -1.84 -2.91
N HIS A 29 32.58 -3.06 -2.41
CA HIS A 29 33.37 -4.12 -3.01
C HIS A 29 32.45 -5.26 -3.46
N PRO A 30 32.61 -5.76 -4.69
CA PRO A 30 31.92 -6.96 -5.11
C PRO A 30 32.34 -8.12 -4.20
N GLY A 31 31.39 -8.72 -3.49
CA GLY A 31 31.68 -9.81 -2.57
C GLY A 31 32.23 -11.04 -3.30
N VAL A 32 33.07 -11.80 -2.59
CA VAL A 32 33.73 -13.01 -3.13
C VAL A 32 32.75 -14.19 -3.27
N SER A 33 31.57 -14.09 -2.66
CA SER A 33 30.50 -15.10 -2.67
C SER A 33 29.20 -14.52 -3.23
N SER A 34 28.51 -15.35 -4.02
CA SER A 34 27.31 -15.05 -4.82
C SER A 34 26.29 -14.12 -4.10
N GLY A 35 26.33 -12.83 -4.42
CA GLY A 35 25.26 -11.87 -4.11
C GLY A 35 25.43 -11.03 -2.84
N ALA A 36 26.50 -11.21 -2.08
CA ALA A 36 26.80 -10.33 -0.93
C ALA A 36 27.57 -9.08 -1.40
N LEU A 37 27.17 -7.90 -0.91
CA LEU A 37 27.85 -6.63 -1.15
C LEU A 37 28.72 -6.31 0.06
N GLU A 38 30.02 -6.07 -0.13
CA GLU A 38 30.87 -5.61 0.98
C GLU A 38 30.95 -4.08 0.98
N VAL A 39 30.84 -3.46 2.15
CA VAL A 39 31.02 -2.01 2.35
C VAL A 39 32.24 -1.76 3.23
N GLU A 40 33.08 -0.81 2.82
CA GLU A 40 34.15 -0.28 3.65
C GLU A 40 33.58 0.80 4.59
N CYS A 41 33.79 0.61 5.90
CA CYS A 41 33.29 1.49 6.95
C CYS A 41 34.31 2.59 7.29
N SER A 42 33.90 3.58 8.07
CA SER A 42 34.80 4.61 8.61
C SER A 42 35.99 4.05 9.44
N THR A 43 35.86 2.84 9.97
CA THR A 43 36.92 2.12 10.69
C THR A 43 37.96 1.47 9.76
N GLY A 44 37.73 1.47 8.44
CA GLY A 44 38.52 0.73 7.45
C GLY A 44 38.19 -0.77 7.38
N GLU A 45 37.25 -1.24 8.21
CA GLU A 45 36.75 -2.62 8.15
C GLU A 45 35.81 -2.81 6.97
N ARG A 46 35.81 -4.01 6.38
CA ARG A 46 34.84 -4.41 5.36
C ARG A 46 33.78 -5.29 5.97
N LEU A 47 32.53 -4.88 5.82
CA LEU A 47 31.37 -5.62 6.30
C LEU A 47 30.53 -6.11 5.13
N ALA A 48 30.13 -7.37 5.17
CA ALA A 48 29.23 -7.94 4.19
C ALA A 48 27.77 -7.57 4.53
N LEU A 49 27.06 -7.01 3.56
CA LEU A 49 25.61 -6.89 3.59
C LEU A 49 25.00 -8.16 3.02
N HIS A 50 24.22 -8.85 3.85
CA HIS A 50 23.55 -10.08 3.44
C HIS A 50 22.32 -9.75 2.57
N PRO A 51 21.91 -10.70 1.68
CA PRO A 51 20.70 -10.53 0.91
C PRO A 51 19.48 -10.34 1.83
N TRP A 52 18.85 -9.18 1.74
CA TRP A 52 17.61 -8.88 2.44
C TRP A 52 16.50 -9.78 1.89
N SER A 53 15.76 -10.49 2.74
CA SER A 53 14.78 -11.49 2.31
C SER A 53 13.35 -10.94 2.25
N PHE A 54 12.46 -11.61 1.50
CA PHE A 54 11.01 -11.36 1.49
C PHE A 54 10.40 -11.28 2.90
N GLU A 55 10.67 -12.29 3.72
CA GLU A 55 10.11 -12.39 5.09
C GLU A 55 10.65 -11.28 6.00
N ALA A 56 11.94 -10.96 5.90
CA ALA A 56 12.53 -9.86 6.67
C ALA A 56 11.94 -8.51 6.23
N HIS A 57 11.74 -8.31 4.93
CA HIS A 57 11.15 -7.09 4.39
C HIS A 57 9.72 -6.86 4.87
N LEU A 58 8.83 -7.86 4.76
CA LEU A 58 7.44 -7.70 5.22
C LEU A 58 7.34 -7.49 6.73
N ARG A 59 8.15 -8.21 7.52
CA ARG A 59 8.19 -8.04 8.98
C ARG A 59 8.66 -6.64 9.36
N ALA A 60 9.70 -6.13 8.70
CA ALA A 60 10.19 -4.77 8.97
C ALA A 60 9.13 -3.72 8.61
N LEU A 61 8.39 -3.90 7.51
CA LEU A 61 7.25 -3.01 7.20
C LEU A 61 6.17 -3.06 8.28
N ASP A 62 5.83 -4.25 8.80
CA ASP A 62 4.84 -4.42 9.87
C ASP A 62 5.23 -3.71 11.18
N LEU A 63 6.53 -3.74 11.52
CA LEU A 63 7.05 -3.12 12.73
C LEU A 63 7.15 -1.59 12.62
N HIS A 64 7.59 -1.10 11.46
CA HIS A 64 8.04 0.28 11.27
C HIS A 64 7.06 1.16 10.51
N ALA A 65 6.04 0.60 9.85
CA ALA A 65 4.95 1.36 9.25
C ALA A 65 3.70 1.30 10.12
N ARG A 66 3.21 2.46 10.54
CA ARG A 66 2.01 2.57 11.38
C ARG A 66 1.01 3.52 10.76
N LEU A 67 -0.24 3.09 10.72
CA LEU A 67 -1.33 3.99 10.40
C LEU A 67 -1.77 4.69 11.69
N ASP A 68 -1.63 6.01 11.73
CA ASP A 68 -2.17 6.84 12.79
C ASP A 68 -3.29 7.75 12.27
N GLY A 69 -3.90 8.54 13.16
CA GLY A 69 -4.97 9.46 12.78
C GLY A 69 -4.54 10.59 11.84
N ALA A 70 -3.24 10.83 11.65
CA ALA A 70 -2.68 11.83 10.75
C ALA A 70 -2.23 11.24 9.40
N GLY A 71 -2.07 9.91 9.30
CA GLY A 71 -1.75 9.21 8.07
C GLY A 71 -0.84 8.01 8.29
N LEU A 72 -0.01 7.72 7.31
CA LEU A 72 1.02 6.69 7.42
C LEU A 72 2.29 7.30 8.02
N ALA A 73 2.65 6.88 9.23
CA ALA A 73 3.95 7.14 9.82
C ALA A 73 4.91 5.98 9.47
N PHE A 74 6.15 6.30 9.13
CA PHE A 74 7.17 5.31 8.79
C PHE A 74 8.48 5.59 9.55
N ASP A 75 8.86 4.67 10.43
CA ASP A 75 10.14 4.69 11.14
C ASP A 75 11.26 4.22 10.22
N THR A 76 11.85 5.18 9.52
CA THR A 76 12.93 4.93 8.56
C THR A 76 14.20 4.44 9.24
N GLU A 77 14.49 4.92 10.45
CA GLU A 77 15.68 4.53 11.22
C GLU A 77 15.55 3.09 11.72
N GLY A 78 14.39 2.75 12.32
CA GLY A 78 14.09 1.39 12.76
C GLY A 78 14.16 0.39 11.62
N PHE A 79 13.61 0.74 10.44
CA PHE A 79 13.69 -0.11 9.25
C PHE A 79 15.14 -0.33 8.80
N ALA A 80 15.95 0.73 8.72
CA ALA A 80 17.36 0.63 8.34
C ALA A 80 18.15 -0.25 9.33
N PHE A 81 17.85 -0.13 10.62
CA PHE A 81 18.52 -0.91 11.66
C PHE A 81 18.21 -2.40 11.53
N ASP A 82 16.97 -2.77 11.18
CA ASP A 82 16.62 -4.17 10.92
C ASP A 82 17.39 -4.76 9.74
N VAL A 83 17.57 -4.00 8.66
CA VAL A 83 18.37 -4.41 7.50
C VAL A 83 19.83 -4.66 7.88
N LEU A 84 20.43 -3.75 8.67
CA LEU A 84 21.82 -3.86 9.13
C LEU A 84 21.99 -5.00 10.13
N ARG A 85 21.04 -5.17 11.05
CA ARG A 85 21.05 -6.24 12.05
C ARG A 85 20.99 -7.62 11.42
N ASP A 86 20.17 -7.81 10.40
CA ASP A 86 20.09 -9.09 9.65
C ASP A 86 21.40 -9.40 8.89
N SER A 87 22.15 -8.36 8.53
CA SER A 87 23.50 -8.46 7.97
C SER A 87 24.61 -8.64 9.03
N GLY A 88 24.28 -8.69 10.32
CA GLY A 88 25.25 -8.84 11.40
C GLY A 88 26.12 -7.61 11.64
N VAL A 89 25.73 -6.44 11.13
CA VAL A 89 26.48 -5.18 11.30
C VAL A 89 26.42 -4.71 12.76
N PRO A 90 27.55 -4.32 13.38
CA PRO A 90 27.56 -3.78 14.74
C PRO A 90 26.70 -2.52 14.91
N GLU A 91 25.95 -2.43 16.01
CA GLU A 91 25.05 -1.28 16.30
C GLU A 91 25.77 0.08 16.28
N SER A 92 27.05 0.10 16.64
CA SER A 92 27.87 1.32 16.58
C SER A 92 28.01 1.92 15.18
N LEU A 93 27.79 1.13 14.12
CA LEU A 93 27.87 1.56 12.72
C LEU A 93 26.49 1.80 12.10
N HIS A 94 25.39 1.58 12.84
CA HIS A 94 24.05 1.66 12.25
C HIS A 94 23.69 3.05 11.75
N ALA A 95 24.00 4.10 12.52
CA ALA A 95 23.75 5.49 12.11
C ALA A 95 24.61 5.93 10.91
N GLU A 96 25.79 5.35 10.74
CA GLU A 96 26.67 5.60 9.59
C GLU A 96 26.08 4.97 8.33
N LEU A 97 25.72 3.69 8.42
CA LEU A 97 25.31 2.85 7.30
C LEU A 97 23.80 2.88 7.00
N ALA A 98 22.99 3.58 7.79
CA ALA A 98 21.54 3.64 7.62
C ALA A 98 21.10 4.04 6.19
N PRO A 99 21.64 5.09 5.55
CA PRO A 99 21.28 5.43 4.17
C PRO A 99 21.60 4.30 3.18
N LEU A 100 22.74 3.63 3.36
CA LEU A 100 23.15 2.50 2.54
C LEU A 100 22.23 1.30 2.74
N ALA A 101 21.78 1.04 3.96
CA ALA A 101 20.82 -0.03 4.25
C ALA A 101 19.48 0.18 3.56
N LEU A 102 18.95 1.41 3.57
CA LEU A 102 17.71 1.74 2.85
C LEU A 102 17.86 1.53 1.35
N TRP A 103 18.95 2.05 0.77
CA TRP A 103 19.29 1.86 -0.63
C TRP A 103 19.46 0.37 -1.00
N TRP A 104 20.11 -0.41 -0.13
CA TRP A 104 20.29 -1.85 -0.30
C TRP A 104 18.95 -2.60 -0.28
N ALA A 105 18.08 -2.28 0.68
CA ALA A 105 16.79 -2.94 0.88
C ALA A 105 15.84 -2.78 -0.33
N VAL A 106 15.97 -1.68 -1.08
CA VAL A 106 15.19 -1.41 -2.31
C VAL A 106 15.92 -1.82 -3.60
N GLY A 107 17.05 -2.50 -3.51
CA GLY A 107 17.73 -3.09 -4.66
C GLY A 107 18.78 -2.22 -5.34
N GLY A 108 19.37 -1.28 -4.62
CA GLY A 108 20.29 -0.32 -5.19
C GLY A 108 21.48 -0.90 -5.96
N ALA A 109 21.96 -2.11 -5.61
CA ALA A 109 23.07 -2.77 -6.33
C ALA A 109 22.64 -3.45 -7.65
N LYS A 110 21.34 -3.47 -7.97
CA LYS A 110 20.84 -4.08 -9.20
C LYS A 110 20.79 -3.07 -10.32
N GLU A 111 21.37 -3.43 -11.46
CA GLU A 111 21.20 -2.60 -12.65
C GLU A 111 19.74 -2.62 -13.11
N PRO A 112 19.13 -1.45 -13.37
CA PRO A 112 17.80 -1.39 -13.95
C PRO A 112 17.88 -1.95 -15.36
N SER A 113 17.35 -3.15 -15.56
CA SER A 113 17.44 -3.75 -16.88
C SER A 113 16.44 -3.08 -17.83
N THR A 114 16.97 -2.71 -18.98
CA THR A 114 16.39 -1.80 -19.96
C THR A 114 15.32 -2.43 -20.85
N GLN A 115 15.09 -3.74 -20.72
CA GLN A 115 14.09 -4.44 -21.52
C GLN A 115 12.69 -4.22 -20.94
N ALA A 116 11.84 -3.53 -21.71
CA ALA A 116 10.44 -3.36 -21.38
C ALA A 116 9.73 -4.73 -21.28
N PRO A 117 8.93 -4.98 -20.23
CA PRO A 117 8.16 -6.21 -20.13
C PRO A 117 7.07 -6.26 -21.24
N PRO A 118 6.62 -7.47 -21.63
CA PRO A 118 5.49 -7.61 -22.55
C PRO A 118 4.22 -6.92 -22.01
N PRO A 119 3.25 -6.56 -22.87
CA PRO A 119 1.98 -6.00 -22.42
C PRO A 119 1.30 -6.88 -21.36
N GLY A 120 0.84 -6.25 -20.27
CA GLY A 120 0.20 -6.94 -19.13
C GLY A 120 1.17 -7.58 -18.14
N TRP A 121 2.47 -7.42 -18.32
CA TRP A 121 3.50 -7.83 -17.37
C TRP A 121 4.16 -6.62 -16.73
N VAL A 122 4.47 -6.74 -15.45
CA VAL A 122 5.34 -5.81 -14.73
C VAL A 122 6.69 -6.47 -14.45
N ARG A 123 7.71 -5.64 -14.31
CA ARG A 123 9.02 -6.07 -13.84
C ARG A 123 9.21 -5.58 -12.41
N ALA A 124 9.57 -6.50 -11.51
CA ALA A 124 9.89 -6.21 -10.12
C ALA A 124 11.25 -6.84 -9.79
N GLY A 125 12.33 -6.05 -9.88
CA GLY A 125 13.69 -6.56 -9.76
C GLY A 125 14.00 -7.65 -10.80
N ASP A 126 14.35 -8.84 -10.30
CA ASP A 126 14.72 -9.99 -11.13
C ASP A 126 13.54 -10.84 -11.57
N VAL A 127 12.32 -10.48 -11.14
CA VAL A 127 11.11 -11.21 -11.50
C VAL A 127 10.24 -10.40 -12.43
N ARG A 128 9.56 -11.12 -13.33
CA ARG A 128 8.45 -10.59 -14.11
C ARG A 128 7.17 -11.19 -13.58
N ALA A 129 6.15 -10.36 -13.37
CA ALA A 129 4.87 -10.80 -12.85
C ALA A 129 3.73 -10.31 -13.74
N ARG A 130 2.72 -11.14 -13.94
CA ARG A 130 1.43 -10.71 -14.46
C ARG A 130 0.53 -10.43 -13.28
N LEU A 131 0.01 -9.21 -13.21
CA LEU A 131 -0.80 -8.75 -12.10
C LEU A 131 -2.27 -8.59 -12.48
N ARG A 132 -3.15 -8.70 -11.49
CA ARG A 132 -4.56 -8.29 -11.58
C ARG A 132 -4.93 -7.47 -10.35
N PRO A 133 -5.91 -6.56 -10.45
CA PRO A 133 -6.50 -5.99 -9.26
C PRO A 133 -7.21 -7.08 -8.45
N TRP A 134 -7.19 -6.95 -7.13
CA TRP A 134 -8.06 -7.75 -6.28
C TRP A 134 -9.51 -7.22 -6.32
N THR A 135 -10.44 -8.12 -6.06
CA THR A 135 -11.86 -7.77 -5.90
C THR A 135 -12.12 -7.18 -4.52
N PHE A 136 -13.26 -6.50 -4.37
CA PHE A 136 -13.68 -5.97 -3.07
C PHE A 136 -13.81 -7.06 -1.99
N SER A 137 -14.32 -8.24 -2.34
CA SER A 137 -14.46 -9.37 -1.41
C SER A 137 -13.11 -9.93 -0.98
N GLU A 138 -12.14 -10.04 -1.89
CA GLU A 138 -10.77 -10.44 -1.58
C GLU A 138 -10.08 -9.44 -0.64
N ARG A 139 -10.21 -8.13 -0.92
CA ARG A 139 -9.69 -7.07 -0.06
C ARG A 139 -10.32 -7.08 1.34
N SER A 140 -11.64 -7.25 1.41
CA SER A 140 -12.37 -7.26 2.68
C SER A 140 -11.95 -8.44 3.55
N ARG A 141 -11.82 -9.63 2.94
CA ARG A 141 -11.31 -10.83 3.62
C ARG A 141 -9.87 -10.64 4.09
N ALA A 142 -8.99 -10.15 3.23
CA ALA A 142 -7.60 -9.88 3.58
C ALA A 142 -7.49 -8.91 4.76
N LEU A 143 -8.33 -7.88 4.81
CA LEU A 143 -8.38 -6.94 5.94
C LEU A 143 -8.84 -7.65 7.22
N GLU A 144 -9.94 -8.40 7.17
CA GLU A 144 -10.46 -9.13 8.33
C GLU A 144 -9.44 -10.13 8.91
N ASP A 145 -8.81 -10.93 8.06
CA ASP A 145 -7.80 -11.93 8.44
C ASP A 145 -6.50 -11.30 9.00
N SER A 146 -6.27 -10.03 8.68
CA SER A 146 -5.09 -9.27 9.11
C SER A 146 -5.33 -8.49 10.40
N LEU A 147 -6.57 -8.40 10.89
CA LEU A 147 -6.90 -7.72 12.13
C LEU A 147 -6.81 -8.68 13.32
N THR A 148 -6.01 -8.31 14.32
CA THR A 148 -5.93 -9.04 15.59
C THR A 148 -6.64 -8.24 16.68
N ALA A 149 -7.54 -8.87 17.42
CA ALA A 149 -8.21 -8.24 18.56
C ALA A 149 -7.25 -8.12 19.74
N GLN A 150 -7.13 -6.92 20.28
CA GLN A 150 -6.34 -6.64 21.46
C GLN A 150 -7.17 -6.77 22.74
N PRO A 151 -6.54 -6.98 23.91
CA PRO A 151 -7.25 -7.14 25.19
C PRO A 151 -8.15 -5.96 25.58
N ASP A 152 -7.85 -4.76 25.08
CA ASP A 152 -8.63 -3.54 25.31
C ASP A 152 -9.83 -3.39 24.35
N GLY A 153 -10.05 -4.36 23.46
CA GLY A 153 -11.10 -4.33 22.45
C GLY A 153 -10.74 -3.55 21.18
N SER A 154 -9.55 -2.95 21.12
CA SER A 154 -9.03 -2.38 19.88
C SER A 154 -8.65 -3.49 18.88
N LYS A 155 -8.53 -3.12 17.60
CA LYS A 155 -8.03 -4.03 16.56
C LYS A 155 -6.71 -3.49 16.04
N GLU A 156 -5.71 -4.34 16.00
CA GLU A 156 -4.41 -4.05 15.41
C GLU A 156 -4.32 -4.69 14.03
N LEU A 157 -3.90 -3.91 13.04
CA LEU A 157 -3.66 -4.39 11.70
C LEU A 157 -2.24 -4.94 11.59
N SER A 158 -2.11 -6.20 11.21
CA SER A 158 -0.84 -6.72 10.70
C SER A 158 -0.72 -6.37 9.22
N LEU A 159 0.10 -5.37 8.94
CA LEU A 159 0.48 -4.98 7.58
C LEU A 159 1.17 -6.12 6.84
N GLU A 160 2.00 -6.92 7.52
CA GLU A 160 2.63 -8.12 6.93
C GLU A 160 1.57 -9.06 6.34
N ARG A 161 0.57 -9.47 7.14
CA ARG A 161 -0.48 -10.40 6.68
C ARG A 161 -1.30 -9.79 5.56
N TYR A 162 -1.58 -8.49 5.64
CA TYR A 162 -2.38 -7.79 4.65
C TYR A 162 -1.65 -7.70 3.30
N LEU A 163 -0.37 -7.31 3.31
CA LEU A 163 0.47 -7.23 2.11
C LEU A 163 0.72 -8.62 1.51
N ARG A 164 0.96 -9.63 2.34
CA ARG A 164 1.10 -11.03 1.88
C ARG A 164 -0.17 -11.50 1.17
N SER A 165 -1.34 -11.20 1.72
CA SER A 165 -2.63 -11.52 1.10
C SER A 165 -2.84 -10.75 -0.22
N MET A 166 -2.47 -9.48 -0.26
CA MET A 166 -2.53 -8.66 -1.47
C MET A 166 -1.66 -9.24 -2.59
N LEU A 167 -0.42 -9.61 -2.29
CA LEU A 167 0.50 -10.25 -3.24
C LEU A 167 -0.05 -11.60 -3.71
N ALA A 168 -0.50 -12.45 -2.80
CA ALA A 168 -1.00 -13.79 -3.12
C ALA A 168 -2.22 -13.76 -4.07
N VAL A 169 -3.08 -12.75 -3.95
CA VAL A 169 -4.27 -12.58 -4.79
C VAL A 169 -3.94 -11.87 -6.10
N SER A 170 -3.07 -10.87 -6.08
CA SER A 170 -2.81 -9.99 -7.22
C SER A 170 -1.79 -10.57 -8.20
N VAL A 171 -0.86 -11.41 -7.76
CA VAL A 171 0.14 -12.06 -8.62
C VAL A 171 -0.49 -13.29 -9.28
N VAL A 172 -0.83 -13.17 -10.57
CA VAL A 172 -1.44 -14.25 -11.35
C VAL A 172 -0.39 -15.23 -11.86
N GLU A 173 0.76 -14.72 -12.27
CA GLU A 173 1.85 -15.49 -12.87
C GLU A 173 3.17 -14.81 -12.59
N ARG A 174 4.25 -15.59 -12.41
CA ARG A 174 5.60 -15.08 -12.15
C ARG A 174 6.66 -15.89 -12.89
N ILE A 175 7.67 -15.19 -13.39
CA ILE A 175 8.87 -15.77 -14.00
C ILE A 175 10.11 -15.21 -13.29
N PRO A 176 10.99 -16.07 -12.74
CA PRO A 176 10.84 -17.53 -12.60
C PRO A 176 9.64 -17.92 -11.71
N SER A 177 9.08 -19.11 -11.98
CA SER A 177 7.99 -19.68 -11.17
C SER A 177 8.57 -20.31 -9.91
N ALA A 178 8.59 -19.55 -8.82
CA ALA A 178 8.99 -19.99 -7.49
C ALA A 178 8.02 -19.44 -6.42
N PRO A 179 8.10 -19.88 -5.15
CA PRO A 179 7.33 -19.28 -4.04
C PRO A 179 7.72 -17.81 -3.79
N LEU A 180 6.81 -16.96 -3.33
CA LEU A 180 7.10 -15.53 -3.09
C LEU A 180 8.18 -15.33 -2.03
N GLU A 181 8.29 -16.27 -1.09
CA GLU A 181 9.26 -16.30 0.01
C GLU A 181 10.70 -16.42 -0.49
N THR A 182 10.90 -16.80 -1.76
CA THR A 182 12.21 -16.86 -2.42
C THR A 182 12.66 -15.52 -3.00
N LEU A 183 11.80 -14.49 -2.98
CA LEU A 183 12.17 -13.16 -3.43
C LEU A 183 13.17 -12.53 -2.46
N ASP A 184 14.14 -11.82 -3.01
CA ASP A 184 14.88 -10.84 -2.22
C ASP A 184 14.01 -9.61 -1.94
N GLY A 185 14.45 -8.81 -0.96
CA GLY A 185 13.76 -7.64 -0.47
C GLY A 185 13.58 -6.58 -1.55
N ALA A 186 14.54 -6.44 -2.46
CA ALA A 186 14.45 -5.54 -3.60
C ALA A 186 13.30 -5.90 -4.55
N SER A 187 13.24 -7.17 -4.96
CA SER A 187 12.18 -7.69 -5.84
C SER A 187 10.84 -7.69 -5.11
N THR A 188 10.84 -7.91 -3.79
CA THR A 188 9.67 -7.79 -2.92
C THR A 188 9.13 -6.36 -2.89
N ALA A 189 9.98 -5.36 -2.63
CA ALA A 189 9.63 -3.96 -2.61
C ALA A 189 9.03 -3.50 -3.95
N ALA A 190 9.72 -3.81 -5.06
CA ALA A 190 9.26 -3.46 -6.39
C ALA A 190 7.93 -4.16 -6.76
N LEU A 191 7.72 -5.40 -6.31
CA LEU A 191 6.47 -6.12 -6.56
C LEU A 191 5.32 -5.56 -5.73
N LEU A 192 5.58 -5.21 -4.47
CA LEU A 192 4.62 -4.54 -3.60
C LEU A 192 4.22 -3.19 -4.18
N GLU A 193 5.17 -2.37 -4.61
CA GLU A 193 4.90 -1.09 -5.26
C GLU A 193 3.98 -1.27 -6.48
N ALA A 194 4.30 -2.22 -7.37
CA ALA A 194 3.49 -2.49 -8.56
C ALA A 194 2.06 -2.97 -8.20
N VAL A 195 1.92 -3.83 -7.20
CA VAL A 195 0.62 -4.34 -6.75
C VAL A 195 -0.19 -3.27 -6.01
N VAL A 196 0.44 -2.42 -5.21
CA VAL A 196 -0.20 -1.28 -4.55
C VAL A 196 -0.68 -0.29 -5.59
N ALA A 197 0.16 0.11 -6.55
CA ALA A 197 -0.23 1.01 -7.63
C ALA A 197 -1.42 0.47 -8.43
N LEU A 198 -1.41 -0.83 -8.75
CA LEU A 198 -2.52 -1.48 -9.44
C LEU A 198 -3.85 -1.42 -8.66
N ASN A 199 -3.80 -1.48 -7.33
CA ASN A 199 -4.98 -1.56 -6.46
C ASN A 199 -5.40 -0.21 -5.85
N ALA A 200 -4.52 0.80 -5.88
CA ALA A 200 -4.82 2.16 -5.47
C ALA A 200 -5.73 2.89 -6.48
N GLY A 201 -5.67 2.47 -7.76
CA GLY A 201 -6.30 3.17 -8.88
C GLY A 201 -5.56 4.46 -9.22
N ASP A 202 -5.68 4.95 -10.45
CA ASP A 202 -5.36 6.35 -10.72
C ASP A 202 -6.32 7.19 -9.89
N GLU A 203 -5.81 7.96 -8.92
CA GLU A 203 -6.63 8.85 -8.11
C GLU A 203 -7.25 9.91 -9.03
N ARG A 204 -8.49 9.67 -9.47
CA ARG A 204 -9.26 10.70 -10.16
C ARG A 204 -9.68 11.75 -9.15
N ASP A 205 -9.87 12.98 -9.59
CA ASP A 205 -10.32 14.06 -8.72
C ASP A 205 -11.68 13.74 -8.09
N GLU A 206 -12.53 12.96 -8.77
CA GLU A 206 -13.79 12.44 -8.24
C GLU A 206 -13.58 11.48 -7.06
N ASP A 207 -12.60 10.58 -7.14
CA ASP A 207 -12.28 9.65 -6.05
C ASP A 207 -11.75 10.40 -4.83
N ARG A 208 -10.96 11.47 -5.04
CA ARG A 208 -10.51 12.36 -3.96
C ARG A 208 -11.69 13.12 -3.34
N THR A 209 -12.57 13.66 -4.17
CA THR A 209 -13.76 14.40 -3.74
C THR A 209 -14.69 13.52 -2.91
N LEU A 210 -14.92 12.27 -3.32
CA LEU A 210 -15.75 11.32 -2.57
C LEU A 210 -15.23 11.01 -1.16
N ARG A 211 -13.91 11.10 -0.93
CA ARG A 211 -13.31 10.87 0.40
C ARG A 211 -13.50 12.04 1.36
N ALA A 212 -13.62 13.28 0.86
CA ALA A 212 -13.72 14.49 1.68
C ALA A 212 -14.97 14.55 2.58
N SER A 213 -16.00 13.72 2.28
CA SER A 213 -17.22 13.60 3.09
C SER A 213 -18.00 14.92 3.31
N ASP A 214 -17.77 15.91 2.44
CA ASP A 214 -18.40 17.23 2.47
C ASP A 214 -19.71 17.29 1.63
N LYS A 215 -20.23 18.48 1.39
CA LYS A 215 -21.47 18.65 0.61
C LYS A 215 -21.27 18.29 -0.86
N GLU A 216 -20.11 18.58 -1.42
CA GLU A 216 -19.80 18.35 -2.83
C GLU A 216 -19.64 16.85 -3.11
N SER A 217 -19.01 16.12 -2.19
CA SER A 217 -18.89 14.66 -2.24
C SER A 217 -20.25 13.96 -2.23
N ARG A 218 -21.20 14.44 -1.42
CA ARG A 218 -22.57 13.89 -1.38
C ARG A 218 -23.31 14.12 -2.68
N VAL A 219 -23.24 15.33 -3.22
CA VAL A 219 -23.88 15.65 -4.51
C VAL A 219 -23.29 14.81 -5.64
N LEU A 220 -21.96 14.68 -5.69
CA LEU A 220 -21.28 13.84 -6.67
C LEU A 220 -21.69 12.37 -6.55
N ALA A 221 -21.76 11.83 -5.32
CA ALA A 221 -22.20 10.47 -5.06
C ALA A 221 -23.67 10.24 -5.48
N GLU A 222 -24.57 11.16 -5.12
CA GLU A 222 -25.99 11.08 -5.46
C GLU A 222 -26.21 11.10 -6.97
N VAL A 223 -25.59 12.04 -7.68
CA VAL A 223 -25.67 12.15 -9.15
C VAL A 223 -25.10 10.89 -9.81
N THR A 224 -23.93 10.44 -9.38
CA THR A 224 -23.27 9.25 -9.93
C THR A 224 -24.15 8.02 -9.75
N LEU A 225 -24.63 7.76 -8.53
CA LEU A 225 -25.47 6.59 -8.25
C LEU A 225 -26.82 6.66 -8.98
N LYS A 226 -27.39 7.86 -9.13
CA LYS A 226 -28.64 8.05 -9.89
C LYS A 226 -28.46 7.65 -11.35
N LEU A 227 -27.42 8.12 -12.02
CA LEU A 227 -27.13 7.81 -13.42
C LEU A 227 -26.75 6.34 -13.60
N CYS A 228 -25.94 5.78 -12.70
CA CYS A 228 -25.62 4.36 -12.70
C CYS A 228 -26.89 3.49 -12.62
N ARG A 229 -27.83 3.85 -11.73
CA ARG A 229 -29.10 3.13 -11.58
C ARG A 229 -29.99 3.26 -12.81
N ALA A 230 -30.10 4.45 -13.38
CA ALA A 230 -31.00 4.72 -14.49
C ALA A 230 -30.52 4.17 -15.83
N LEU A 231 -29.20 4.18 -16.06
CA LEU A 231 -28.60 3.86 -17.37
C LEU A 231 -27.83 2.53 -17.38
N GLY A 232 -27.64 1.89 -16.22
CA GLY A 232 -26.78 0.71 -16.08
C GLY A 232 -25.29 1.02 -16.26
N TRP A 233 -24.92 2.30 -16.13
CA TRP A 233 -23.54 2.77 -16.29
C TRP A 233 -22.69 2.51 -15.05
N THR A 234 -21.39 2.38 -15.25
CA THR A 234 -20.39 2.41 -14.18
C THR A 234 -20.08 3.86 -13.78
N PRO A 235 -19.60 4.12 -12.55
CA PRO A 235 -19.13 5.44 -12.15
C PRO A 235 -18.08 6.00 -13.12
N SER A 236 -17.19 5.15 -13.64
CA SER A 236 -16.19 5.55 -14.63
C SER A 236 -16.79 6.09 -15.92
N GLN A 237 -17.89 5.49 -16.40
CA GLN A 237 -18.59 5.98 -17.59
C GLN A 237 -19.29 7.30 -17.31
N VAL A 238 -19.86 7.48 -16.11
CA VAL A 238 -20.46 8.76 -15.69
C VAL A 238 -19.40 9.86 -15.68
N TRP A 239 -18.26 9.63 -15.04
CA TRP A 239 -17.20 10.65 -14.91
C TRP A 239 -16.46 10.94 -16.21
N ALA A 240 -16.37 9.96 -17.13
CA ALA A 240 -15.83 10.20 -18.48
C ALA A 240 -16.80 10.97 -19.40
N THR A 241 -18.07 11.11 -19.01
CA THR A 241 -19.08 11.79 -19.82
C THR A 241 -18.96 13.30 -19.64
N PRO A 242 -18.94 14.10 -20.73
CA PRO A 242 -18.89 15.56 -20.62
C PRO A 242 -20.02 16.11 -19.76
N ALA A 243 -19.73 17.09 -18.89
CA ALA A 243 -20.70 17.64 -17.93
C ALA A 243 -22.01 18.10 -18.58
N ALA A 244 -21.93 18.75 -19.74
CA ALA A 244 -23.12 19.19 -20.47
C ALA A 244 -24.04 18.03 -20.91
N GLU A 245 -23.48 16.84 -21.16
CA GLU A 245 -24.26 15.66 -21.50
C GLU A 245 -24.84 15.01 -20.24
N VAL A 246 -24.09 15.00 -19.13
CA VAL A 246 -24.60 14.60 -17.81
C VAL A 246 -25.81 15.45 -17.41
N ASP A 247 -25.73 16.78 -17.57
CA ASP A 247 -26.83 17.70 -17.27
C ASP A 247 -28.09 17.42 -18.11
N ARG A 248 -27.92 17.12 -19.40
CA ARG A 248 -29.04 16.73 -20.28
C ARG A 248 -29.68 15.42 -19.85
N LEU A 249 -28.87 14.43 -19.50
CA LEU A 249 -29.36 13.13 -19.01
C LEU A 249 -30.14 13.30 -17.71
N LEU A 250 -29.63 14.10 -16.78
CA LEU A 250 -30.33 14.41 -15.53
C LEU A 250 -31.66 15.14 -15.78
N ALA A 251 -31.70 16.10 -16.71
CA ALA A 251 -32.93 16.79 -17.09
C ALA A 251 -33.96 15.82 -17.70
N MET A 252 -33.53 14.89 -18.56
CA MET A 252 -34.41 13.87 -19.13
C MET A 252 -34.93 12.88 -18.07
N LEU A 253 -34.10 12.50 -17.11
CA LEU A 253 -34.53 11.67 -15.97
C LEU A 253 -35.56 12.38 -15.10
N GLN A 254 -35.41 13.68 -14.85
CA GLN A 254 -36.40 14.45 -14.09
C GLN A 254 -37.77 14.52 -14.78
N LEU A 255 -37.82 14.50 -16.12
CA LEU A 255 -39.07 14.50 -16.88
C LEU A 255 -39.78 13.13 -16.87
N THR A 256 -39.04 12.06 -16.58
CA THR A 256 -39.54 10.67 -16.71
C THR A 256 -39.69 9.95 -15.37
N GLU A 257 -39.04 10.44 -14.30
CA GLU A 257 -39.18 9.88 -12.97
C GLU A 257 -40.60 10.13 -12.41
N PRO A 258 -41.31 9.10 -11.94
CA PRO A 258 -42.58 9.28 -11.27
C PRO A 258 -42.37 10.09 -10.00
N ARG A 259 -43.07 11.22 -9.90
CA ARG A 259 -43.00 12.10 -8.74
C ARG A 259 -43.34 11.29 -7.49
N ALA A 260 -42.42 11.28 -6.51
CA ALA A 260 -42.66 10.64 -5.23
C ALA A 260 -43.98 11.14 -4.65
N PRO A 261 -44.85 10.26 -4.13
CA PRO A 261 -46.13 10.67 -3.57
C PRO A 261 -45.87 11.66 -2.45
N THR A 262 -46.52 12.83 -2.53
CA THR A 262 -46.47 13.85 -1.49
C THR A 262 -46.82 13.19 -0.16
N PRO A 263 -46.00 13.35 0.91
CA PRO A 263 -46.33 12.78 2.20
C PRO A 263 -47.73 13.27 2.59
N ALA A 264 -48.63 12.31 2.88
CA ALA A 264 -49.98 12.63 3.32
C ALA A 264 -49.89 13.55 4.54
N PRO A 265 -50.72 14.61 4.62
CA PRO A 265 -50.72 15.49 5.77
C PRO A 265 -50.90 14.65 7.03
N THR A 266 -49.97 14.80 7.98
CA THR A 266 -50.05 14.16 9.28
C THR A 266 -51.38 14.52 9.93
N PRO A 267 -52.19 13.55 10.39
CA PRO A 267 -53.43 13.86 11.08
C PRO A 267 -53.08 14.67 12.33
N ARG A 268 -53.65 15.88 12.44
CA ARG A 268 -53.54 16.68 13.67
C ARG A 268 -54.03 15.83 14.84
N PRO A 269 -53.34 15.84 16.00
CA PRO A 269 -53.83 15.16 17.18
C PRO A 269 -55.22 15.73 17.51
N ARG A 270 -56.23 14.84 17.56
CA ARG A 270 -57.58 15.19 18.01
C ARG A 270 -57.48 15.69 19.44
N GLY A 271 -57.95 16.91 19.67
CA GLY A 271 -57.95 17.51 21.00
C GLY A 271 -59.01 16.85 21.87
N LEU A 272 -58.85 16.89 23.18
CA LEU A 272 -59.86 16.45 24.16
C LEU A 272 -61.23 17.13 23.96
N SER A 273 -61.28 18.27 23.24
CA SER A 273 -62.48 18.97 22.81
C SER A 273 -63.32 18.23 21.75
N ASP A 274 -62.77 17.20 21.11
CA ASP A 274 -63.47 16.41 20.08
C ASP A 274 -64.30 15.25 20.69
N PHE A 275 -64.29 15.10 22.02
CA PHE A 275 -65.02 14.08 22.76
C PHE A 275 -66.03 14.75 23.70
N PRO A 276 -67.34 14.78 23.38
CA PRO A 276 -68.36 15.42 24.21
C PRO A 276 -68.57 14.74 25.58
N ASP A 277 -67.89 13.62 25.82
CA ASP A 277 -68.08 12.75 26.99
C ASP A 277 -66.90 12.81 27.97
N ALA A 278 -65.88 13.64 27.69
CA ALA A 278 -64.68 13.73 28.52
C ALA A 278 -64.97 14.50 29.83
N VAL A 279 -65.14 13.76 30.92
CA VAL A 279 -65.26 14.33 32.29
C VAL A 279 -63.86 14.65 32.82
N VAL A 280 -63.61 15.92 33.12
CA VAL A 280 -62.39 16.37 33.82
C VAL A 280 -62.54 16.00 35.30
N ILE A 281 -61.72 15.06 35.78
CA ILE A 281 -61.60 14.79 37.23
C ILE A 281 -60.58 15.79 37.78
N GLN A 282 -61.05 16.77 38.55
CA GLN A 282 -60.20 17.57 39.42
C GLN A 282 -59.90 16.77 40.68
N VAL A 283 -58.62 16.51 40.93
CA VAL A 283 -58.14 16.03 42.22
C VAL A 283 -57.68 17.29 42.98
N GLU A 284 -58.40 17.65 44.04
CA GLU A 284 -57.94 18.62 45.02
C GLU A 284 -57.03 17.87 46.01
N ASP A 285 -55.80 18.38 46.19
CA ASP A 285 -54.88 17.90 47.23
C ASP A 285 -55.23 18.62 48.55
N ASP A 286 -55.70 17.86 49.54
CA ASP A 286 -55.61 18.13 50.98
C ASP A 286 -55.37 16.82 51.75
#